data_AF-A0A3Q8VKV6-F1
#
_entry.id   AF-A0A3Q8VKV6-F1
#
_cell.length_a   1.000
_cell.length_b   1.000
_cell.length_c   1.000
_cell.angle_alpha   90.00
_cell.angle_beta   90.00
_cell.angle_gamma   90.00
#
_symmetry.space_group_name_H-M   'P 1'
#
loop_
_entity.id
_entity.type
_entity.pdbx_description
1 polymer ?
#
loop_
_entity_poly.entity_id
_entity_poly.type
_entity_poly.pdbx_seq_one_letter_code
_entity_poly.pdbx_strand_id
1 'polypeptide(L)' 'MTHPGFWPAVSGTCYWKTWRSGNIPLSHKKLRRALKAITRSESYLCAMKAGACRYDTEGYVTEHISQEEEVYAAEASG' A
#
# COMPACT_ATOMS: atom_id res chain seq x y z
N MET A 1 17.52 -5.33 16.70
CA MET A 1 17.58 -4.04 15.97
C MET A 1 16.31 -3.92 15.16
N THR A 2 15.29 -3.29 15.73
CA THR A 2 13.98 -3.04 15.10
C THR A 2 14.07 -1.74 14.32
N HIS A 3 14.12 -1.82 12.99
CA HIS A 3 14.04 -0.66 12.12
C HIS A 3 12.60 -0.11 12.12
N PRO A 4 12.37 1.16 12.50
CA PRO A 4 11.05 1.77 12.40
C PRO A 4 10.86 2.32 10.99
N GLY A 5 9.77 1.94 10.30
CA GLY A 5 9.23 2.76 9.22
C GLY A 5 9.21 2.21 7.79
N PHE A 6 9.32 0.90 7.54
CA PHE A 6 9.12 0.37 6.18
C PHE A 6 7.63 0.08 5.92
N TRP A 7 6.92 1.07 5.36
CA TRP A 7 5.55 0.91 4.85
C TRP A 7 5.61 0.78 3.33
N PRO A 8 5.50 -0.43 2.74
CA PRO A 8 5.53 -0.57 1.31
C PRO A 8 4.12 -0.54 0.71
N ALA A 9 4.12 -0.14 -0.56
CA ALA A 9 2.96 0.27 -1.31
C ALA A 9 1.87 -0.81 -1.47
N VAL A 10 0.63 -0.49 -1.08
CA VAL A 10 -0.61 -1.28 -1.25
C VAL A 10 -1.22 -1.03 -2.65
N SER A 11 -1.10 -2.00 -3.55
CA SER A 11 -1.82 -2.03 -4.84
C SER A 11 -3.27 -2.54 -4.66
N GLY A 12 -4.23 -1.82 -5.25
CA GLY A 12 -5.66 -1.85 -4.88
C GLY A 12 -6.51 -3.05 -5.34
N THR A 13 -5.93 -4.10 -5.93
CA THR A 13 -6.71 -5.20 -6.55
C THR A 13 -6.60 -6.54 -5.82
N CYS A 14 -5.56 -6.78 -5.02
CA CYS A 14 -5.35 -8.07 -4.33
C CYS A 14 -6.12 -8.20 -3.00
N TYR A 15 -6.70 -7.10 -2.50
CA TYR A 15 -7.32 -7.02 -1.17
C TYR A 15 -8.64 -7.80 -1.00
N TRP A 16 -9.22 -8.35 -2.06
CA TRP A 16 -10.61 -8.85 -2.03
C TRP A 16 -10.78 -10.32 -1.66
N LYS A 17 -9.75 -11.17 -1.84
CA LYS A 17 -9.87 -12.64 -1.69
C LYS A 17 -9.50 -13.14 -0.30
N THR A 18 -8.46 -12.60 0.34
CA THR A 18 -8.00 -13.03 1.68
C THR A 18 -8.79 -12.40 2.83
N TRP A 19 -9.30 -11.17 2.68
CA TRP A 19 -10.11 -10.49 3.70
C TRP A 19 -11.51 -11.08 3.92
N ARG A 20 -11.99 -11.93 2.99
CA ARG A 20 -13.36 -12.46 3.01
C ARG A 20 -13.51 -13.75 3.84
N SER A 21 -12.41 -14.37 4.27
CA SER A 21 -12.45 -15.65 5.01
C SER A 21 -12.48 -15.49 6.53
N GLY A 22 -12.18 -14.29 7.06
CA GLY A 22 -12.32 -13.97 8.47
C GLY A 22 -13.67 -13.28 8.68
N ASN A 23 -14.38 -13.63 9.75
CA ASN A 23 -15.60 -12.97 10.20
C ASN A 23 -15.27 -11.57 10.76
N ILE A 24 -14.59 -10.73 9.98
CA ILE A 24 -14.12 -9.41 10.38
C ILE A 24 -15.31 -8.46 10.20
N PRO A 25 -15.74 -7.74 11.25
CA PRO A 25 -16.88 -6.82 11.20
C PRO A 25 -16.53 -5.50 10.48
N LEU A 26 -15.95 -5.60 9.29
CA LEU A 26 -15.51 -4.48 8.47
C LEU A 26 -16.16 -4.59 7.09
N SER A 27 -17.08 -3.66 6.82
CA SER A 27 -17.72 -3.61 5.51
C SER A 27 -16.70 -3.21 4.44
N HIS A 28 -16.92 -3.69 3.22
CA HIS A 28 -16.19 -3.30 2.02
C HIS A 28 -15.96 -1.77 1.92
N LYS A 29 -16.96 -0.97 2.31
CA LYS A 29 -16.88 0.49 2.27
C LYS A 29 -15.86 1.05 3.28
N LYS A 30 -15.86 0.52 4.51
CA LYS A 30 -14.88 0.91 5.54
C LYS A 30 -13.47 0.48 5.11
N LEU A 31 -13.37 -0.74 4.58
CA LEU A 31 -12.14 -1.32 4.08
C LEU A 31 -11.48 -0.45 2.99
N ARG A 32 -12.26 -0.07 1.96
CA ARG A 32 -11.79 0.83 0.90
C ARG A 32 -11.39 2.21 1.42
N ARG A 33 -12.14 2.76 2.39
CA ARG A 33 -11.81 4.06 2.99
C ARG A 33 -10.48 4.02 3.75
N ALA A 34 -10.25 2.97 4.53
CA ALA A 34 -9.02 2.78 5.28
C ALA A 34 -7.81 2.68 4.34
N LEU A 35 -7.92 1.86 3.28
CA LEU A 35 -6.84 1.76 2.28
C LEU A 35 -6.52 3.09 1.62
N LYS A 36 -7.54 3.84 1.18
CA LYS A 36 -7.34 5.16 0.57
C LYS A 36 -6.65 6.14 1.52
N ALA A 37 -6.93 6.06 2.82
CA ALA A 37 -6.27 6.90 3.81
C ALA A 37 -4.79 6.54 3.95
N ILE A 38 -4.45 5.25 3.98
CA ILE A 38 -3.07 4.76 4.04
C ILE A 38 -2.30 5.19 2.78
N THR A 39 -2.82 4.92 1.58
CA THR A 39 -2.12 5.19 0.32
C THR A 39 -1.98 6.68 -0.02
N ARG A 40 -2.65 7.56 0.74
CA ARG A 40 -2.53 9.02 0.62
C ARG A 40 -1.78 9.64 1.78
N SER A 41 -1.30 8.85 2.74
CA SER A 41 -0.48 9.36 3.82
C SER A 41 0.89 9.78 3.29
N GLU A 42 1.44 10.86 3.85
CA GLU A 42 2.76 11.37 3.49
C GLU A 42 3.84 10.31 3.64
N SER A 43 3.79 9.52 4.72
CA SER A 43 4.72 8.41 4.97
C SER A 43 4.71 7.37 3.85
N TYR A 44 3.53 7.08 3.30
CA TYR A 44 3.38 6.10 2.24
C TYR A 44 3.89 6.64 0.91
N LEU A 45 3.55 7.89 0.58
CA LEU A 45 4.03 8.55 -0.65
C LEU A 45 5.54 8.72 -0.63
N CYS A 46 6.13 9.07 0.52
CA CYS A 46 7.58 9.17 0.69
C CYS A 46 8.30 7.82 0.50
N ALA A 47 7.61 6.70 0.75
CA ALA A 47 8.15 5.35 0.55
C ALA A 47 8.01 4.85 -0.90
N MET A 48 7.22 5.50 -1.75
CA MET A 48 7.06 5.16 -3.17
C MET A 48 8.24 5.67 -4.00
N LYS A 49 9.39 5.01 -3.88
CA LYS A 49 10.62 5.30 -4.64
C LYS A 49 10.86 4.26 -5.72
N ALA A 50 11.45 4.63 -6.85
CA ALA A 50 11.76 3.67 -7.91
C ALA A 50 12.61 2.51 -7.37
N GLY A 51 12.23 1.29 -7.72
CA GLY A 51 12.86 0.06 -7.22
C GLY A 51 12.39 -0.40 -5.83
N ALA A 52 11.51 0.34 -5.15
CA ALA A 52 10.88 -0.16 -3.92
C ALA A 52 9.95 -1.34 -4.23
N CYS A 53 9.87 -2.31 -3.32
CA CYS A 53 9.03 -3.50 -3.51
C CYS A 53 7.57 -3.24 -3.11
N ARG A 54 6.63 -3.78 -3.89
CA ARG A 54 5.22 -3.96 -3.51
C ARG A 54 5.02 -5.36 -2.97
N TYR A 55 4.25 -5.47 -1.90
CA TYR A 55 4.01 -6.74 -1.23
C TYR A 55 2.54 -7.13 -1.31
N ASP A 56 2.30 -8.42 -1.46
CA ASP A 56 0.96 -8.98 -1.26
C ASP A 56 0.63 -9.19 0.22
N THR A 57 -0.53 -9.78 0.50
CA THR A 57 -0.98 -10.06 1.87
C THR A 57 -0.24 -11.21 2.54
N GLU A 58 0.50 -12.02 1.78
CA GLU A 58 1.33 -13.11 2.30
C GLU A 58 2.78 -12.64 2.55
N GLY A 59 3.12 -11.43 2.12
CA GLY A 59 4.43 -10.81 2.30
C GLY A 59 5.40 -11.08 1.14
N TYR A 60 4.91 -11.56 0.00
CA TYR A 60 5.75 -11.75 -1.19
C TYR A 60 5.80 -10.49 -2.04
N VAL A 61 6.97 -10.27 -2.66
CA VAL A 61 7.16 -9.17 -3.60
C VAL A 61 6.39 -9.49 -4.89
N THR A 62 5.49 -8.60 -5.25
CA THR A 62 4.66 -8.73 -6.46
C THR A 62 5.18 -7.86 -7.61
N GLU A 63 5.63 -6.65 -7.29
CA GLU A 63 6.07 -5.65 -8.26
C GLU A 63 7.15 -4.75 -7.65
N HIS A 64 7.85 -4.02 -8.51
CA HIS A 64 8.72 -2.91 -8.10
C HIS A 64 8.11 -1.60 -8.59
N ILE A 65 8.21 -0.56 -7.76
CA ILE A 65 7.77 0.80 -8.10
C ILE A 65 8.59 1.30 -9.29
N SER A 66 7.91 1.82 -10.31
CA SER A 66 8.58 2.42 -11.48
C SER A 66 8.98 3.86 -11.22
N GLN A 67 9.77 4.45 -12.13
CA GLN A 67 10.15 5.86 -12.04
C GLN A 67 8.94 6.78 -12.18
N GLU A 68 7.98 6.42 -13.04
CA GLU A 68 6.74 7.19 -13.24
C GLU A 68 5.88 7.20 -11.97
N GLU A 69 5.84 6.08 -11.24
CA GLU A 69 5.11 5.97 -9.98
C GLU A 69 5.76 6.77 -8.84
N GLU A 70 7.08 6.91 -8.83
CA GLU A 70 7.79 7.79 -7.90
C GLU A 70 7.47 9.27 -8.18
N VAL A 71 7.48 9.68 -9.45
CA VAL A 71 7.09 11.05 -9.84
C VAL A 71 5.65 11.32 -9.44
N TYR A 72 4.73 10.39 -9.71
CA TYR A 72 3.34 10.51 -9.28
C TYR A 72 3.21 10.69 -7.76
N ALA A 73 3.97 9.94 -6.97
CA ALA A 73 3.94 10.05 -5.51
C ALA A 73 4.49 11.40 -5.02
N ALA A 74 5.55 11.91 -5.66
CA ALA A 74 6.11 13.22 -5.35
C ALA A 74 5.11 14.35 -5.65
N GLU A 75 4.42 14.31 -6.79
CA GLU A 75 3.38 15.29 -7.14
C GLU A 75 2.18 15.23 -6.19
N ALA A 76 1.81 14.04 -5.71
CA ALA A 76 0.71 13.86 -4.77
C ALA A 76 1.04 14.31 -3.33
N SER A 77 2.31 14.59 -3.04
CA SER A 77 2.79 15.04 -1.73
C SER A 77 2.89 16.57 -1.58
N GLY A 78 2.69 17.34 -2.66
CA GLY A 78 2.65 18.81 -2.68
C GLY A 78 1.24 19.37 -2.75
#